data_AF-A0A4P5P5X2-F1
#
_entry.id   AF-A0A4P5P5X2-F1
#
_cell.length_a   1.000
_cell.length_b   1.000
_cell.length_c   1.000
_cell.angle_alpha   90.00
_cell.angle_beta   90.00
_cell.angle_gamma   90.00
#
_symmetry.space_group_name_H-M   'P 1'
#
loop_
_entity.id
_entity.type
_entity.pdbx_description
1 polymer ?
#
loop_
_entity_poly.entity_id
_entity_poly.type
_entity_poly.pdbx_seq_one_letter_code
_entity_poly.pdbx_strand_id
1 'polypeptide(L)'
;MDPRIYSWNTHEQQHRPSLPSPCKIKIQDDVALRLELEQVLEKLPHRSLAIWALEQASSFLIHLDSHLAEDPRIQQAIIVFEQRIARTCSAYEMRQAGFLANQLAKESVSERSKYAARTFAQAIAAGHMRGHAIVSADYSIKTINLIAPQKLEPVVTQRLKQIETAKKRRILTNV
;
A
#
# COMPACT_ATOMS: atom_id res chain seq x y z
N MET A 1 8.96 10.89 16.83
CA MET A 1 9.28 11.22 15.42
C MET A 1 8.77 12.62 15.13
N ASP A 2 9.59 13.50 14.55
CA ASP A 2 9.17 14.84 14.08
C ASP A 2 7.91 14.71 13.19
N PRO A 3 6.84 15.48 13.42
CA PRO A 3 5.64 15.44 12.59
C PRO A 3 5.90 15.55 11.08
N ARG A 4 6.87 16.37 10.66
CA ARG A 4 7.24 16.58 9.24
C ARG A 4 7.97 15.39 8.62
N ILE A 5 8.62 14.57 9.45
CA ILE A 5 9.20 13.27 9.05
C ILE A 5 8.10 12.21 9.03
N TYR A 6 7.18 12.29 9.99
CA TYR A 6 6.06 11.39 10.11
C TYR A 6 5.13 11.48 8.90
N SER A 7 4.59 12.65 8.56
CA SER A 7 3.76 12.84 7.36
C SER A 7 4.16 14.07 6.55
N TRP A 8 3.94 14.00 5.25
CA TRP A 8 4.02 15.12 4.30
C TRP A 8 2.67 15.84 4.16
N ASN A 9 1.61 15.27 4.72
CA ASN A 9 0.29 15.83 4.75
C ASN A 9 0.08 16.52 6.11
N THR A 10 -0.20 17.82 6.11
CA THR A 10 -0.37 18.64 7.31
C THR A 10 -1.46 18.12 8.25
N HIS A 11 -2.55 17.56 7.72
CA HIS A 11 -3.62 16.99 8.54
C HIS A 11 -3.12 15.79 9.37
N GLU A 12 -2.39 14.87 8.74
CA GLU A 12 -1.82 13.69 9.42
C GLU A 12 -0.66 14.06 10.38
N GLN A 13 -0.01 15.21 10.19
CA GLN A 13 0.97 15.72 11.15
C GLN A 13 0.34 16.09 12.50
N GLN A 14 -0.90 16.59 12.47
CA GLN A 14 -1.65 17.03 13.64
C GLN A 14 -2.54 15.92 14.22
N HIS A 15 -3.04 15.03 13.37
CA HIS A 15 -4.00 14.00 13.74
C HIS A 15 -3.44 12.61 13.40
N ARG A 16 -2.83 11.97 14.40
CA ARG A 16 -2.43 10.57 14.26
C ARG A 16 -3.65 9.66 14.35
N PRO A 17 -3.73 8.60 13.53
CA PRO A 17 -4.83 7.65 13.61
C PRO A 17 -4.77 6.84 14.92
N SER A 18 -5.93 6.53 15.47
CA SER A 18 -6.07 5.49 16.50
C SER A 18 -5.76 4.12 15.91
N LEU A 19 -5.05 3.27 16.66
CA LEU A 19 -4.78 1.88 16.27
C LEU A 19 -5.67 0.92 17.07
N PRO A 20 -6.20 -0.16 16.44
CA PRO A 20 -6.16 -0.43 15.00
C PRO A 20 -7.07 0.54 14.21
N SER A 21 -6.65 0.92 13.00
CA SER A 21 -7.53 1.67 12.11
C SER A 21 -8.64 0.77 11.55
N PRO A 22 -9.84 1.30 11.29
CA PRO A 22 -10.92 0.51 10.70
C PRO A 22 -10.54 -0.03 9.31
N CYS A 23 -10.68 -1.35 9.13
CA CYS A 23 -10.47 -1.97 7.83
C CYS A 23 -11.48 -1.43 6.80
N LYS A 24 -11.00 -0.97 5.64
CA LYS A 24 -11.85 -0.35 4.60
C LYS A 24 -12.60 -1.35 3.72
N ILE A 25 -12.28 -2.64 3.86
CA ILE A 25 -12.82 -3.72 3.04
C ILE A 25 -13.06 -4.98 3.87
N LYS A 26 -13.96 -5.85 3.40
CA LYS A 26 -14.18 -7.17 4.02
C LYS A 26 -13.12 -8.17 3.54
N ILE A 27 -12.30 -8.64 4.47
CA ILE A 27 -11.25 -9.64 4.29
C ILE A 27 -11.36 -10.74 5.35
N GLN A 28 -10.91 -11.94 5.01
CA GLN A 28 -10.60 -12.99 5.98
C GLN A 28 -9.12 -12.79 6.36
N ASP A 29 -8.88 -12.39 7.61
CA ASP A 29 -7.59 -11.87 8.05
C ASP A 29 -7.21 -12.35 9.45
N ASP A 30 -5.94 -12.22 9.79
CA ASP A 30 -5.46 -12.32 11.16
C ASP A 30 -5.40 -10.92 11.79
N VAL A 31 -6.36 -10.64 12.68
CA VAL A 31 -6.54 -9.31 13.29
C VAL A 31 -5.35 -8.91 14.17
N ALA A 32 -4.71 -9.89 14.83
CA ALA A 32 -3.56 -9.63 15.69
C ALA A 32 -2.34 -9.23 14.85
N LEU A 33 -2.08 -9.95 13.76
CA LEU A 33 -0.98 -9.62 12.84
C LEU A 33 -1.24 -8.30 12.09
N ARG A 34 -2.49 -8.01 11.73
CA ARG A 34 -2.84 -6.70 11.14
C ARG A 34 -2.55 -5.56 12.12
N LEU A 35 -2.90 -5.71 13.39
CA LEU A 35 -2.58 -4.72 14.42
C LEU A 35 -1.06 -4.58 14.61
N GLU A 36 -0.31 -5.67 14.66
CA GLU A 36 1.15 -5.63 14.75
C GLU A 36 1.76 -4.88 13.56
N LEU A 37 1.28 -5.16 12.34
CA LEU A 37 1.71 -4.45 11.14
C LEU A 37 1.48 -2.95 11.29
N GLU A 38 0.27 -2.52 11.66
CA GLU A 38 -0.03 -1.09 11.87
C GLU A 38 0.90 -0.43 12.89
N GLN A 39 1.20 -1.11 14.00
CA GLN A 39 2.14 -0.62 15.01
C GLN A 39 3.58 -0.47 14.48
N VAL A 40 3.99 -1.31 13.53
CA VAL A 40 5.29 -1.19 12.84
C VAL A 40 5.26 -0.02 11.84
N LEU A 41 4.21 0.08 11.03
CA LEU A 41 4.05 1.13 10.02
C LEU A 41 3.98 2.53 10.63
N GLU A 42 3.35 2.67 11.79
CA GLU A 42 3.26 3.93 12.53
C GLU A 42 4.63 4.50 12.93
N LYS A 43 5.63 3.62 13.05
CA LYS A 43 7.01 3.98 13.40
C LYS A 43 7.88 4.29 12.18
N LEU A 44 7.37 4.16 10.95
CA LEU A 44 8.10 4.49 9.73
C LEU A 44 7.92 5.96 9.32
N PRO A 45 9.00 6.66 8.93
CA PRO A 45 8.91 7.93 8.22
C PRO A 45 8.03 7.83 6.97
N HIS A 46 7.36 8.91 6.56
CA HIS A 46 6.44 8.87 5.40
C HIS A 46 7.09 8.31 4.15
N ARG A 47 8.31 8.76 3.85
CA ARG A 47 9.11 8.29 2.70
C ARG A 47 9.26 6.77 2.71
N SER A 48 9.68 6.23 3.85
CA SER A 48 9.95 4.80 4.03
C SER A 48 8.66 4.00 3.98
N LEU A 49 7.59 4.51 4.60
CA LEU A 49 6.27 3.90 4.57
C LEU A 49 5.74 3.78 3.14
N ALA A 50 5.81 4.87 2.36
CA ALA A 50 5.35 4.90 0.98
C ALA A 50 6.14 3.89 0.12
N ILE A 51 7.47 3.89 0.21
CA ILE A 51 8.31 2.96 -0.56
C ILE A 51 7.97 1.50 -0.21
N TRP A 52 7.85 1.19 1.08
CA TRP A 52 7.45 -0.15 1.52
C TRP A 52 6.08 -0.56 0.94
N ALA A 53 5.11 0.35 0.93
CA ALA A 53 3.78 0.07 0.40
C ALA A 53 3.85 -0.30 -1.09
N LEU A 54 4.67 0.41 -1.88
CA LEU A 54 4.89 0.11 -3.30
C LEU A 54 5.60 -1.24 -3.48
N GLU A 55 6.69 -1.50 -2.76
CA GLU A 55 7.44 -2.75 -2.89
C GLU A 55 6.59 -3.99 -2.61
N GLN A 56 5.78 -3.98 -1.55
CA GLN A 56 4.89 -5.10 -1.24
C GLN A 56 3.73 -5.23 -2.23
N ALA A 57 3.27 -4.11 -2.81
CA ALA A 57 2.19 -4.13 -3.79
C ALA A 57 2.66 -4.63 -5.16
N SER A 58 3.91 -4.35 -5.55
CA SER A 58 4.45 -4.73 -6.85
C SER A 58 4.42 -6.25 -7.08
N SER A 59 4.56 -7.06 -6.03
CA SER A 59 4.46 -8.53 -6.18
C SER A 59 3.06 -9.01 -6.57
N PHE A 60 2.04 -8.17 -6.47
CA PHE A 60 0.66 -8.50 -6.85
C PHE A 60 0.33 -8.11 -8.29
N LEU A 61 1.19 -7.37 -8.99
CA LEU A 61 0.96 -7.00 -10.41
C LEU A 61 0.88 -8.23 -11.32
N ILE A 62 1.51 -9.35 -10.94
CA ILE A 62 1.40 -10.65 -11.63
C ILE A 62 -0.03 -11.21 -11.68
N HIS A 63 -0.95 -10.65 -10.88
CA HIS A 63 -2.35 -11.08 -10.83
C HIS A 63 -3.30 -10.20 -11.65
N LEU A 64 -2.77 -9.22 -12.39
CA LEU A 64 -3.54 -8.46 -13.36
C LEU A 64 -4.00 -9.36 -14.51
N ASP A 65 -5.14 -9.00 -15.10
CA ASP A 65 -5.61 -9.62 -16.33
C ASP A 65 -4.60 -9.36 -17.46
N SER A 66 -4.52 -10.25 -18.45
CA SER A 66 -3.48 -10.20 -19.49
C SER A 66 -3.46 -8.89 -20.28
N HIS A 67 -4.61 -8.24 -20.50
CA HIS A 67 -4.69 -6.94 -21.18
C HIS A 67 -4.19 -5.77 -20.33
N LEU A 68 -3.99 -5.95 -19.02
CA LEU A 68 -3.49 -4.93 -18.09
C LEU A 68 -2.07 -5.20 -17.59
N ALA A 69 -1.51 -6.40 -17.84
CA ALA A 69 -0.22 -6.82 -17.27
C ALA A 69 0.94 -5.86 -17.61
N GLU A 70 0.93 -5.32 -18.83
CA GLU A 70 1.94 -4.39 -19.35
C GLU A 70 1.36 -2.99 -19.61
N ASP A 71 0.28 -2.63 -18.89
CA ASP A 71 -0.39 -1.35 -19.10
C ASP A 71 0.55 -0.17 -18.75
N PRO A 72 0.74 0.81 -19.66
CA PRO A 72 1.70 1.90 -19.46
C PRO A 72 1.38 2.78 -18.24
N ARG A 73 0.14 2.77 -17.74
CA ARG A 73 -0.26 3.51 -16.55
C ARG A 73 0.44 3.01 -15.29
N ILE A 74 0.89 1.75 -15.25
CA ILE A 74 1.70 1.21 -14.15
C ILE A 74 2.99 2.03 -14.02
N GLN A 75 3.76 2.12 -15.10
CA GLN A 75 5.03 2.84 -15.10
C GLN A 75 4.83 4.35 -14.91
N GLN A 76 3.80 4.94 -15.53
CA GLN A 76 3.47 6.36 -15.35
C GLN A 76 3.20 6.71 -13.89
N ALA A 77 2.43 5.86 -13.18
CA ALA A 77 2.16 6.06 -11.76
C ALA A 77 3.42 5.93 -10.89
N ILE A 78 4.30 4.96 -11.21
CA ILE A 78 5.58 4.78 -10.51
C ILE A 78 6.49 6.00 -10.70
N ILE A 79 6.59 6.56 -11.90
CA ILE A 79 7.40 7.76 -12.16
C ILE A 79 6.96 8.94 -11.29
N VAL A 80 5.65 9.20 -11.22
CA VAL A 80 5.11 10.29 -10.37
C VAL A 80 5.35 10.00 -8.88
N PHE A 81 5.25 8.73 -8.48
CA PHE A 81 5.58 8.30 -7.13
C PHE A 81 7.06 8.54 -6.80
N GLU A 82 7.99 8.21 -7.69
CA GLU A 82 9.43 8.45 -7.52
C GLU A 82 9.75 9.95 -7.42
N GLN A 83 9.12 10.77 -8.25
CA GLN A 83 9.20 12.24 -8.15
C GLN A 83 8.69 12.73 -6.79
N ARG A 84 7.61 12.12 -6.27
CA ARG A 84 7.10 12.43 -4.93
C ARG A 84 8.11 12.06 -3.84
N ILE A 85 8.75 10.90 -3.94
CA ILE A 85 9.84 10.47 -3.03
C ILE A 85 11.02 11.46 -3.09
N ALA A 86 11.32 11.99 -4.27
CA ALA A 86 12.36 13.00 -4.52
C ALA A 86 11.94 14.43 -4.16
N ARG A 87 10.70 14.65 -3.69
CA ARG A 87 10.10 15.95 -3.37
C ARG A 87 10.00 16.92 -4.57
N THR A 88 9.92 16.39 -5.79
CA THR A 88 9.76 17.16 -7.03
C THR A 88 8.33 17.12 -7.58
N CYS A 89 7.41 16.44 -6.89
CA CYS A 89 6.00 16.31 -7.26
C CYS A 89 5.07 16.79 -6.13
N SER A 90 4.05 17.55 -6.52
CA SER A 90 3.05 18.10 -5.61
C SER A 90 2.12 17.03 -5.03
N ALA A 91 1.39 17.37 -3.96
CA ALA A 91 0.39 16.47 -3.40
C ALA A 91 -0.78 16.22 -4.37
N TYR A 92 -1.06 17.20 -5.24
CA TYR A 92 -2.10 17.12 -6.26
C TYR A 92 -1.71 16.13 -7.36
N GLU A 93 -0.52 16.25 -7.94
CA GLU A 93 -0.01 15.32 -8.96
C GLU A 93 0.05 13.89 -8.43
N MET A 94 0.52 13.71 -7.19
CA MET A 94 0.53 12.40 -6.53
C MET A 94 -0.89 11.80 -6.40
N ARG A 95 -1.90 12.62 -6.08
CA ARG A 95 -3.30 12.18 -6.04
C ARG A 95 -3.81 11.78 -7.43
N GLN A 96 -3.44 12.52 -8.47
CA GLN A 96 -3.80 12.16 -9.86
C GLN A 96 -3.17 10.83 -10.28
N ALA A 97 -1.91 10.57 -9.91
CA ALA A 97 -1.27 9.28 -10.16
C ALA A 97 -1.97 8.13 -9.44
N GLY A 98 -2.45 8.35 -8.21
CA GLY A 98 -3.30 7.38 -7.50
C GLY A 98 -4.61 7.09 -8.24
N PHE A 99 -5.25 8.12 -8.80
CA PHE A 99 -6.46 7.92 -9.63
C PHE A 99 -6.17 7.21 -10.94
N LEU A 100 -5.04 7.52 -11.60
CA LEU A 100 -4.58 6.85 -12.80
C LEU A 100 -4.37 5.36 -12.56
N ALA A 101 -3.62 5.00 -11.50
CA ALA A 101 -3.41 3.61 -11.11
C ALA A 101 -4.73 2.89 -10.78
N ASN A 102 -5.70 3.60 -10.18
CA ASN A 102 -7.01 3.01 -9.85
C ASN A 102 -7.90 2.76 -11.09
N GLN A 103 -7.58 3.31 -12.27
CA GLN A 103 -8.30 2.96 -13.50
C GLN A 103 -8.06 1.49 -13.88
N LEU A 104 -6.87 0.95 -13.62
CA LEU A 104 -6.56 -0.48 -13.82
C LEU A 104 -7.59 -1.37 -13.11
N ALA A 105 -7.99 -1.00 -11.89
CA ALA A 105 -8.99 -1.75 -11.13
C ALA A 105 -10.41 -1.63 -11.72
N LYS A 106 -10.74 -0.50 -12.36
CA LYS A 106 -12.05 -0.31 -13.00
C LYS A 106 -12.16 -1.08 -14.31
N GLU A 107 -11.04 -1.26 -15.00
CA GLU A 107 -10.96 -1.97 -16.29
C GLU A 107 -10.57 -3.45 -16.13
N SER A 108 -10.40 -3.91 -14.89
CA SER A 108 -10.20 -5.32 -14.58
C SER A 108 -11.46 -6.12 -14.87
N VAL A 109 -11.31 -7.26 -15.54
CA VAL A 109 -12.38 -8.21 -15.83
C VAL A 109 -12.53 -9.20 -14.68
N SER A 110 -11.41 -9.69 -14.12
CA SER A 110 -11.46 -10.60 -12.98
C SER A 110 -11.43 -9.86 -11.65
N GLU A 111 -12.13 -10.39 -10.63
CA GLU A 111 -12.07 -9.83 -9.27
C GLU A 111 -10.63 -9.85 -8.72
N ARG A 112 -9.87 -10.90 -9.06
CA ARG A 112 -8.45 -11.03 -8.67
C ARG A 112 -7.63 -9.86 -9.19
N SER A 113 -7.74 -9.57 -10.49
CA SER A 113 -7.10 -8.44 -11.14
C SER A 113 -7.55 -7.11 -10.53
N LYS A 114 -8.86 -6.94 -10.28
CA LYS A 114 -9.40 -5.73 -9.64
C LYS A 114 -8.74 -5.42 -8.31
N TYR A 115 -8.62 -6.42 -7.44
CA TYR A 115 -8.04 -6.20 -6.11
C TYR A 115 -6.51 -6.16 -6.11
N ALA A 116 -5.85 -6.84 -7.06
CA ALA A 116 -4.42 -6.64 -7.31
C ALA A 116 -4.12 -5.20 -7.76
N ALA A 117 -4.89 -4.68 -8.70
CA ALA A 117 -4.80 -3.28 -9.14
C ALA A 117 -5.09 -2.29 -8.01
N ARG A 118 -6.07 -2.57 -7.13
CA ARG A 118 -6.33 -1.74 -5.94
C ARG A 118 -5.19 -1.78 -4.93
N THR A 119 -4.53 -2.93 -4.77
CA THR A 119 -3.32 -3.05 -3.94
C THR A 119 -2.26 -2.07 -4.40
N PHE A 120 -1.98 -2.06 -5.71
CA PHE A 120 -1.05 -1.13 -6.35
C PHE A 120 -1.50 0.34 -6.25
N ALA A 121 -2.75 0.65 -6.60
CA ALA A 121 -3.25 2.02 -6.58
C ALA A 121 -3.19 2.67 -5.18
N GLN A 122 -3.48 1.90 -4.14
CA GLN A 122 -3.36 2.36 -2.75
C GLN A 122 -1.90 2.54 -2.34
N ALA A 123 -0.99 1.71 -2.81
CA ALA A 123 0.43 1.90 -2.58
C ALA A 123 0.96 3.19 -3.23
N ILE A 124 0.53 3.49 -4.46
CA ILE A 124 0.82 4.78 -5.11
C ILE A 124 0.25 5.93 -4.28
N ALA A 125 -1.01 5.83 -3.84
CA ALA A 125 -1.65 6.84 -3.01
C ALA A 125 -0.98 7.03 -1.63
N ALA A 126 -0.16 6.08 -1.15
CA ALA A 126 0.63 6.22 0.07
C ALA A 126 1.69 7.33 -0.02
N GLY A 127 2.08 7.77 -1.22
CA GLY A 127 2.89 8.98 -1.39
C GLY A 127 2.14 10.29 -1.08
N HIS A 128 0.80 10.25 -1.07
CA HIS A 128 -0.06 11.38 -0.74
C HIS A 128 -0.42 11.40 0.75
N MET A 129 -0.93 10.28 1.28
CA MET A 129 -1.32 10.11 2.68
C MET A 129 -0.88 8.76 3.22
N ARG A 130 -0.38 8.74 4.46
CA ARG A 130 0.14 7.54 5.11
C ARG A 130 -0.89 6.42 5.23
N GLY A 131 -2.14 6.78 5.52
CA GLY A 131 -3.23 5.81 5.74
C GLY A 131 -3.45 4.85 4.57
N HIS A 132 -3.04 5.21 3.35
CA HIS A 132 -3.16 4.32 2.19
C HIS A 132 -2.22 3.10 2.26
N ALA A 133 -1.15 3.12 3.06
CA ALA A 133 -0.21 2.01 3.19
C ALA A 133 -0.86 0.76 3.81
N ILE A 134 -1.57 0.91 4.95
CA ILE A 134 -2.30 -0.21 5.55
C ILE A 134 -3.47 -0.66 4.66
N VAL A 135 -4.13 0.27 3.98
CA VAL A 135 -5.21 -0.07 3.04
C VAL A 135 -4.68 -0.88 1.86
N SER A 136 -3.51 -0.55 1.32
CA SER A 136 -2.82 -1.35 0.31
C SER A 136 -2.53 -2.77 0.81
N ALA A 137 -1.99 -2.89 2.03
CA ALA A 137 -1.73 -4.18 2.66
C ALA A 137 -3.01 -5.01 2.87
N ASP A 138 -4.13 -4.38 3.24
CA ASP A 138 -5.43 -5.05 3.36
C ASP A 138 -5.94 -5.54 1.99
N TYR A 139 -5.77 -4.75 0.93
CA TYR A 139 -6.11 -5.17 -0.44
C TYR A 139 -5.27 -6.35 -0.92
N SER A 140 -4.01 -6.45 -0.49
CA SER A 140 -3.17 -7.61 -0.82
C SER A 140 -3.73 -8.89 -0.18
N ILE A 141 -4.22 -8.80 1.06
CA ILE A 141 -4.94 -9.91 1.71
C ILE A 141 -6.22 -10.24 0.99
N LYS A 142 -6.97 -9.24 0.50
CA LYS A 142 -8.17 -9.48 -0.31
C LYS A 142 -7.84 -10.28 -1.57
N THR A 143 -6.75 -9.93 -2.26
CA THR A 143 -6.28 -10.68 -3.43
C THR A 143 -5.93 -12.12 -3.07
N ILE A 144 -5.26 -12.35 -1.93
CA ILE A 144 -4.97 -13.71 -1.42
C ILE A 144 -6.23 -14.48 -1.09
N ASN A 145 -7.22 -13.87 -0.44
CA ASN A 145 -8.50 -14.53 -0.15
C ASN A 145 -9.21 -15.01 -1.43
N LEU A 146 -8.98 -14.35 -2.57
CA LEU A 146 -9.54 -14.76 -3.87
C LEU A 146 -8.72 -15.86 -4.55
N ILE A 147 -7.40 -15.86 -4.37
CA ILE A 147 -6.51 -16.89 -4.92
C ILE A 147 -6.62 -18.20 -4.13
N ALA A 148 -6.74 -18.09 -2.82
CA ALA A 148 -6.79 -19.21 -1.88
C ALA A 148 -8.00 -19.07 -0.93
N PRO A 149 -9.24 -19.28 -1.42
CA PRO A 149 -10.44 -19.11 -0.62
C PRO A 149 -10.43 -19.98 0.64
N GLN A 150 -10.87 -19.41 1.76
CA GLN A 150 -11.01 -20.07 3.07
C GLN A 150 -9.70 -20.59 3.69
N LYS A 151 -8.54 -20.35 3.06
CA LYS A 151 -7.23 -20.73 3.62
C LYS A 151 -6.63 -19.58 4.41
N LEU A 152 -6.38 -19.82 5.70
CA LEU A 152 -5.76 -18.84 6.59
C LEU A 152 -4.22 -18.83 6.46
N GLU A 153 -3.59 -19.95 6.10
CA GLU A 153 -2.14 -20.04 6.02
C GLU A 153 -1.51 -19.00 5.06
N PRO A 154 -2.00 -18.81 3.81
CA PRO A 154 -1.43 -17.80 2.92
C PRO A 154 -1.63 -16.35 3.42
N VAL A 155 -2.70 -16.12 4.20
CA VAL A 155 -2.99 -14.81 4.82
C VAL A 155 -1.97 -14.52 5.91
N VAL A 156 -1.73 -15.47 6.81
CA VAL A 156 -0.73 -15.38 7.87
C VAL A 156 0.66 -15.19 7.26
N THR A 157 1.03 -16.00 6.27
CA THR A 157 2.32 -15.90 5.56
C THR A 157 2.52 -14.51 4.96
N GLN A 158 1.49 -13.93 4.32
CA GLN A 158 1.59 -12.57 3.79
C GLN A 158 1.70 -11.50 4.88
N ARG A 159 0.94 -11.60 5.97
CA ARG A 159 1.02 -10.65 7.09
C ARG A 159 2.41 -10.67 7.74
N LEU A 160 2.96 -11.86 7.98
CA LEU A 160 4.32 -12.01 8.50
C LEU A 160 5.35 -11.38 7.56
N LYS A 161 5.26 -11.63 6.25
CA LYS A 161 6.12 -10.98 5.24
C LYS A 161 5.99 -9.45 5.26
N GLN A 162 4.78 -8.91 5.36
CA GLN A 162 4.53 -7.47 5.48
C GLN A 162 5.20 -6.88 6.73
N ILE A 163 5.05 -7.54 7.88
CA ILE A 163 5.67 -7.13 9.14
C ILE A 163 7.20 -7.18 9.05
N GLU A 164 7.76 -8.29 8.55
CA GLU A 164 9.20 -8.49 8.44
C GLU A 164 9.84 -7.42 7.55
N THR A 165 9.29 -7.20 6.36
CA THR A 165 9.80 -6.20 5.41
C THR A 165 9.67 -4.77 5.94
N ALA A 166 8.59 -4.46 6.67
CA ALA A 166 8.41 -3.17 7.33
C ALA A 166 9.43 -2.97 8.46
N LYS A 167 9.66 -3.99 9.30
CA LYS A 167 10.69 -3.98 10.36
C LYS A 167 12.09 -3.81 9.79
N LYS A 168 12.43 -4.54 8.71
CA LYS A 168 13.71 -4.42 8.01
C LYS A 168 13.94 -3.00 7.50
N ARG A 169 12.93 -2.38 6.88
CA ARG A 169 13.03 -0.99 6.40
C ARG A 169 13.20 0.02 7.52
N ARG A 170 12.59 -0.22 8.69
CA ARG A 170 12.79 0.63 9.87
C ARG A 170 14.26 0.61 10.33
N ILE A 171 14.94 -0.53 10.26
CA ILE A 171 16.36 -0.63 10.63
C ILE A 171 17.22 0.19 9.65
N LEU A 172 16.97 0.05 8.34
CA LEU A 172 17.71 0.76 7.28
C LEU A 172 17.53 2.28 7.27
N THR A 173 16.59 2.81 8.06
CA THR A 173 16.28 4.25 8.12
C THR A 173 16.73 4.91 9.42
N ASN A 174 17.29 4.14 10.36
CA ASN A 174 17.90 4.64 11.60
C ASN A 174 19.44 4.62 11.56
N VAL A 175 20.03 4.42 10.37
CA VAL A 175 21.46 4.58 10.05
C VAL A 175 21.58 5.81 9.17
#